data_AF-A0A3M1F063-F1
#
_entry.id   AF-A0A3M1F063-F1
#
_cell.length_a   1.000
_cell.length_b   1.000
_cell.length_c   1.000
_cell.angle_alpha   90.00
_cell.angle_beta   90.00
_cell.angle_gamma   90.00
#
_symmetry.space_group_name_H-M   'P 1'
#
loop_
_entity.id
_entity.type
_entity.pdbx_description
1 polymer ?
#
loop_
_entity_poly.entity_id
_entity_poly.type
_entity_poly.pdbx_seq_one_letter_code
_entity_poly.pdbx_strand_id
1 'polypeptide(L)' 'MKKPVLHARIDKSEFSISSLESESDEKSYWLSKTPRERLEAMELMRQISYGYDPARARLQKFFEVAPFPQS' A
#
# COMPACT_ATOMS: atom_id res chain seq x y z
N MET A 1 9.68 6.88 -9.05
CA MET A 1 9.00 5.71 -9.64
C MET A 1 8.39 4.88 -8.51
N LYS A 2 7.06 4.85 -8.35
CA LYS A 2 6.40 4.04 -7.31
C LYS A 2 6.34 2.59 -7.81
N LYS A 3 6.97 1.66 -7.09
CA LYS A 3 6.99 0.23 -7.46
C LYS A 3 5.62 -0.38 -7.12
N PRO A 4 4.96 -1.08 -8.06
CA PRO A 4 3.72 -1.79 -7.76
C PRO A 4 3.95 -2.90 -6.72
N VAL A 5 2.91 -3.23 -5.96
CA VAL A 5 2.82 -4.26 -4.90
C VAL A 5 3.53 -5.57 -5.25
N LEU A 6 3.52 -5.92 -6.55
CA LEU A 6 4.04 -7.18 -7.11
C LEU A 6 5.54 -7.43 -6.82
N HIS A 7 6.29 -6.44 -6.32
CA HIS A 7 7.73 -6.56 -6.06
C HIS A 7 8.17 -6.30 -4.61
N ALA A 8 7.25 -6.20 -3.65
CA ALA A 8 7.64 -6.17 -2.24
C ALA A 8 8.24 -7.54 -1.86
N ARG A 9 9.58 -7.61 -1.79
CA ARG A 9 10.30 -8.81 -1.32
C ARG A 9 10.60 -8.62 0.15
N ILE A 10 10.30 -9.63 0.94
CA ILE A 10 10.79 -9.73 2.31
C ILE A 10 12.31 -9.81 2.27
N ASP A 11 12.95 -8.95 3.06
CA ASP A 11 14.33 -9.15 3.42
C ASP A 11 14.40 -10.23 4.52
N LYS A 12 15.09 -11.33 4.22
CA LYS A 12 15.17 -12.49 5.12
C LYS A 12 16.33 -12.38 6.09
N SER A 13 17.25 -11.42 5.92
CA SER A 13 18.36 -11.26 6.87
C SER A 13 17.92 -10.68 8.22
N GLU A 14 16.83 -9.91 8.22
CA GLU A 14 16.27 -9.25 9.41
C GLU A 14 15.14 -10.05 10.07
N PHE A 15 14.97 -11.33 9.71
CA PHE A 15 13.90 -12.18 10.25
C PHE A 15 14.35 -12.87 11.56
N SER A 16 13.56 -12.70 12.63
CA SER A 16 13.77 -13.35 13.92
C SER A 16 12.55 -14.16 14.35
N ILE A 17 12.79 -15.27 15.06
CA ILE A 17 11.75 -16.10 15.68
C ILE A 17 11.81 -15.88 17.19
N SER A 18 10.71 -15.43 17.79
CA SER A 18 10.57 -15.23 19.24
C SER A 18 9.42 -16.05 19.82
N SER A 19 9.35 -16.15 21.15
CA SER A 19 8.25 -16.81 21.85
C SER A 19 7.01 -15.92 21.86
N LEU A 20 5.82 -16.51 21.79
CA LEU A 20 4.57 -15.77 21.95
C LEU A 20 4.41 -15.16 23.36
N GLU A 21 5.06 -15.76 24.36
CA GLU A 21 5.05 -15.31 25.75
C GLU A 21 6.09 -14.22 26.05
N SER A 22 7.01 -13.95 25.11
CA SER A 22 7.99 -12.88 25.27
C SER A 22 7.42 -11.53 24.86
N GLU A 23 7.92 -10.46 25.48
CA GLU A 23 7.51 -9.11 25.15
C GLU A 23 7.88 -8.77 23.70
N SER A 24 6.91 -8.22 22.95
CA SER A 24 7.05 -7.91 21.53
C SER A 24 7.89 -6.65 21.33
N ASP A 25 8.87 -6.72 20.44
CA ASP A 25 9.70 -5.61 20.01
C ASP A 25 9.04 -4.77 18.89
N GLU A 26 7.88 -5.18 18.38
CA GLU A 26 7.16 -4.51 17.29
C GLU A 26 6.92 -3.03 17.58
N LYS A 27 6.50 -2.70 18.81
CA LYS A 27 6.23 -1.31 19.20
C LYS A 27 7.50 -0.46 19.13
N SER A 28 8.60 -0.97 19.68
CA SER A 28 9.90 -0.30 19.64
C SER A 28 10.40 -0.14 18.21
N TYR A 29 10.24 -1.17 17.38
CA TYR A 29 10.55 -1.12 15.95
C TYR A 29 9.78 -0.02 15.24
N TRP A 30 8.45 0.06 15.39
CA TRP A 30 7.63 1.07 14.72
C TRP A 30 7.92 2.49 15.22
N LEU A 31 8.28 2.66 16.50
CA LEU A 31 8.71 3.95 17.04
C LEU A 31 10.08 4.40 16.50
N SER A 32 10.96 3.46 16.13
CA SER A 32 12.24 3.78 15.50
C SER A 32 12.11 4.32 14.07
N LYS A 33 10.96 4.10 13.41
CA LYS A 33 10.72 4.51 12.03
C LYS A 33 10.17 5.93 11.92
N THR A 34 10.57 6.62 10.86
CA THR A 34 10.04 7.94 10.52
C THR A 34 8.53 7.87 10.23
N PRO A 35 7.79 8.97 10.40
CA PRO A 35 6.38 9.02 10.03
C PRO A 35 6.12 8.62 8.56
N ARG A 36 7.05 8.98 7.66
CA ARG A 36 6.97 8.64 6.25
C ARG A 36 7.04 7.14 6.02
N GLU A 37 8.03 6.46 6.60
CA GLU A 37 8.19 5.00 6.45
C GLU A 37 6.97 4.24 6.98
N ARG A 38 6.39 4.71 8.09
CA ARG A 38 5.15 4.15 8.63
C ARG A 38 3.97 4.28 7.67
N LEU A 39 3.83 5.43 7.01
CA LEU A 39 2.79 5.64 6.00
C LEU A 39 3.02 4.77 4.75
N GLU A 40 4.27 4.60 4.33
CA GLU A 40 4.60 3.70 3.20
C GLU A 40 4.25 2.24 3.53
N ALA A 41 4.55 1.78 4.75
CA ALA A 41 4.17 0.45 5.21
C ALA A 41 2.64 0.27 5.30
N MET A 42 1.90 1.28 5.79
CA MET A 42 0.44 1.26 5.82
C MET A 42 -0.16 1.20 4.41
N GLU A 43 0.37 1.95 3.45
CA GLU A 43 -0.12 1.89 2.06
C GLU A 43 0.15 0.52 1.42
N LEU A 44 1.28 -0.10 1.73
CA LEU A 44 1.56 -1.47 1.29
C LEU A 44 0.53 -2.45 1.88
N MET A 45 0.25 -2.37 3.18
CA MET A 45 -0.79 -3.18 3.82
C MET A 45 -2.16 -2.96 3.18
N ARG A 46 -2.55 -1.69 2.95
CA ARG A 46 -3.80 -1.34 2.27
C ARG A 46 -3.88 -2.02 0.91
N GLN A 47 -2.80 -1.96 0.13
CA GLN A 47 -2.78 -2.56 -1.19
C GLN A 47 -2.90 -4.09 -1.16
N ILE A 48 -2.25 -4.75 -0.19
CA ILE A 48 -2.35 -6.21 0.02
C ILE A 48 -3.78 -6.59 0.42
N SER A 49 -4.34 -5.94 1.45
CA SER A 49 -5.65 -6.30 2.01
C SER A 49 -6.81 -6.10 1.03
N TYR A 50 -6.73 -5.09 0.16
CA TYR A 50 -7.79 -4.80 -0.82
C TYR A 50 -7.54 -5.36 -2.21
N GLY A 51 -6.48 -6.17 -2.40
CA GLY A 51 -6.15 -6.73 -3.71
C GLY A 51 -5.95 -5.66 -4.77
N TYR A 52 -5.14 -4.64 -4.45
CA TYR A 52 -4.92 -3.49 -5.33
C TYR A 52 -4.36 -3.94 -6.67
N ASP A 53 -5.17 -3.75 -7.70
CA ASP A 53 -4.79 -3.96 -9.10
C ASP A 53 -4.55 -2.58 -9.75
N PRO A 54 -3.28 -2.21 -10.04
CA PRO A 54 -2.97 -0.93 -10.68
C PRO A 54 -3.59 -0.81 -12.08
N ALA A 55 -3.96 -1.91 -12.75
CA ALA A 55 -4.67 -1.88 -14.04
C ALA A 55 -6.17 -1.55 -13.90
N ARG A 56 -6.74 -1.70 -12.68
CA ARG A 56 -8.12 -1.28 -12.34
C ARG A 56 -8.19 0.10 -11.71
N ALA A 57 -7.09 0.84 -11.62
CA ALA A 57 -7.05 2.20 -11.11
C ALA A 57 -7.82 3.14 -12.06
N ARG A 58 -9.16 3.10 -11.95
CA ARG A 58 -10.22 3.93 -12.53
C ARG A 58 -9.86 4.60 -13.88
N LEU A 59 -10.47 4.08 -14.94
CA LEU A 59 -10.57 4.74 -16.25
C LEU A 59 -10.95 6.22 -16.08
N GLN A 60 -10.25 7.11 -16.80
CA GLN A 60 -10.53 8.53 -16.82
C GLN A 60 -11.92 8.77 -17.42
N LYS A 61 -12.84 9.32 -16.61
CA LYS A 61 -14.18 9.68 -17.06
C LYS A 61 -14.11 11.05 -17.73
N PHE A 62 -13.83 11.09 -19.03
CA PHE A 62 -14.19 12.26 -19.84
C PHE A 62 -15.65 12.10 -20.21
N PHE A 63 -16.53 12.90 -19.61
CA PHE A 63 -17.88 13.07 -20.12
C PHE A 63 -17.92 14.40 -20.86
N GLU A 64 -18.16 14.34 -22.17
CA GLU A 64 -18.51 15.51 -22.97
C GLU A 64 -20.03 15.62 -23.02
N VAL A 65 -20.57 16.81 -22.74
CA VAL A 65 -21.99 17.11 -22.90
C VAL A 65 -22.18 17.71 -24.28
N ALA A 66 -22.82 16.98 -25.20
CA ALA A 66 -23.16 17.47 -26.52
C ALA A 66 -24.55 18.16 -26.51
N PRO A 67 -24.69 19.34 -27.14
CA PRO A 67 -25.99 20.00 -27.28
C PRO A 67 -26.91 19.24 -28.23
N PHE A 68 -28.20 19.14 -27.89
CA PHE A 68 -29.22 18.57 -28.76
C PHE A 68 -29.65 19.60 -29.81
N PRO A 69 -29.59 19.31 -31.13
CA PRO A 69 -30.03 20.24 -32.15
C PRO A 69 -31.57 20.39 -32.10
N GLN A 70 -32.05 21.59 -31.81
CA GLN A 70 -33.46 21.94 -31.98
C GLN A 70 -33.69 22.38 -33.44
N SER A 71 -34.64 21.71 -34.09
CA SER A 71 -35.19 22.04 -35.41
C SER A 71 -36.17 23.19 -35.34
#